data_AF-A0A8T5TWK9-F1
#
_entry.id   AF-A0A8T5TWK9-F1
#
_cell.length_a   1.000
_cell.length_b   1.000
_cell.length_c   1.000
_cell.angle_alpha   90.00
_cell.angle_beta   90.00
_cell.angle_gamma   90.00
#
_symmetry.space_group_name_H-M   'P 1'
#
loop_
_entity.id
_entity.type
_entity.pdbx_description
1 polymer ?
#
loop_
_entity_poly.entity_id
_entity_poly.type
_entity_poly.pdbx_seq_one_letter_code
_entity_poly.pdbx_strand_id
1 'polypeptide(L)'
;MPNPLISHQVPGLLLKRKYPKRIDGTAICLGAFAPDLSILFEPFMYSFPFRHITHSFLGLLIWVAPITIMLTIIFSRYIGPRISKIAMKEGRIYRLVAYFGFDELLHLKKKRFNKRFYIVAFYSALIGGLTHFLIDLPAHGIIELFFPWTVFSHPEFLFITIFDFGLPPLVIDRWQINSVITLFELIWYIEDLILMVISLFLLRMIKKHKLIESWYSNEL
;
A
#
# COMPACT_ATOMS: atom_id res chain seq x y z
N MET A 1 -4.95 10.72 1.31
CA MET A 1 -4.50 9.34 1.57
C MET A 1 -2.99 9.28 1.73
N PRO A 2 -2.47 8.76 2.85
CA PRO A 2 -1.04 8.48 3.00
C PRO A 2 -0.50 7.69 1.81
N ASN A 3 0.78 7.85 1.49
CA ASN A 3 1.36 7.23 0.31
C ASN A 3 1.19 5.69 0.38
N PRO A 4 0.48 5.07 -0.57
CA PRO A 4 0.17 3.65 -0.48
C PRO A 4 1.40 2.76 -0.75
N LEU A 5 2.46 3.30 -1.36
CA LEU A 5 3.70 2.56 -1.62
C LEU A 5 4.66 2.55 -0.43
N ILE A 6 4.55 3.51 0.50
CA ILE A 6 5.49 3.63 1.62
C ILE A 6 4.77 3.60 2.97
N SER A 7 3.86 4.53 3.23
CA SER A 7 3.23 4.74 4.53
C SER A 7 2.28 3.61 4.90
N HIS A 8 1.49 3.15 3.94
CA HIS A 8 0.57 2.02 4.08
C HIS A 8 1.26 0.67 4.35
N GLN A 9 2.58 0.61 4.17
CA GLN A 9 3.33 -0.62 4.34
C GLN A 9 3.62 -0.94 5.80
N VAL A 10 3.52 0.05 6.71
CA VAL A 10 3.90 -0.12 8.13
C VAL A 10 3.22 -1.32 8.80
N PRO A 11 1.88 -1.49 8.75
CA PRO A 11 1.24 -2.65 9.38
C PRO A 11 1.70 -3.97 8.75
N GLY A 12 1.81 -4.00 7.42
CA GLY A 12 2.26 -5.18 6.68
C GLY A 12 3.68 -5.61 7.05
N LEU A 13 4.61 -4.64 7.13
CA LEU A 13 5.99 -4.87 7.52
C LEU A 13 6.11 -5.36 8.97
N LEU A 14 5.34 -4.79 9.90
CA LEU A 14 5.30 -5.23 11.30
C LEU A 14 4.78 -6.67 11.42
N LEU A 15 3.67 -6.98 10.76
CA LEU A 15 3.05 -8.31 10.79
C LEU A 15 3.96 -9.36 10.16
N LYS A 16 4.59 -9.04 9.01
CA LYS A 16 5.53 -9.96 8.37
C LYS A 16 6.74 -10.25 9.25
N ARG A 17 7.29 -9.23 9.94
CA ARG A 17 8.41 -9.43 10.88
C ARG A 17 8.00 -10.31 12.07
N LYS A 18 6.80 -10.10 12.62
CA LYS A 18 6.31 -10.87 13.77
C LYS A 18 5.94 -12.32 13.41
N TYR A 19 5.38 -12.53 12.22
CA TYR A 19 4.84 -13.82 11.79
C TYR A 19 5.35 -14.26 10.40
N PRO A 20 6.68 -14.47 10.23
CA PRO A 20 7.28 -14.63 8.91
C PRO A 20 6.80 -15.86 8.12
N LYS A 21 6.34 -16.92 8.80
CA LYS A 21 5.81 -18.14 8.15
C LYS A 21 4.29 -18.16 7.99
N ARG A 22 3.59 -17.16 8.56
CA ARG A 22 2.13 -17.02 8.53
C ARG A 22 1.68 -15.75 7.82
N ILE A 23 2.58 -14.92 7.30
CA ILE A 23 2.19 -13.73 6.55
C ILE A 23 3.03 -13.72 5.29
N ASP A 24 2.37 -13.52 4.16
CA ASP A 24 3.04 -13.28 2.91
C ASP A 24 3.38 -11.80 2.82
N GLY A 25 4.67 -11.47 2.92
CA GLY A 25 5.12 -10.08 2.97
C GLY A 25 4.82 -9.32 1.68
N THR A 26 4.86 -9.98 0.54
CA THR A 26 4.54 -9.34 -0.75
C THR A 26 3.03 -9.13 -0.88
N ALA A 27 2.22 -10.13 -0.51
CA ALA A 27 0.78 -10.04 -0.62
C ALA A 27 0.18 -9.01 0.34
N ILE A 28 0.66 -8.93 1.60
CA ILE A 28 0.14 -7.92 2.53
C ILE A 28 0.48 -6.50 2.07
N CYS A 29 1.67 -6.29 1.53
CA CYS A 29 2.11 -4.99 1.02
C CYS A 29 1.35 -4.56 -0.25
N LEU A 30 1.18 -5.49 -1.19
CA LEU A 30 0.40 -5.24 -2.41
C LEU A 30 -1.11 -5.13 -2.13
N GLY A 31 -1.62 -5.87 -1.14
CA GLY A 31 -3.00 -5.77 -0.70
C GLY A 31 -3.35 -4.39 -0.16
N ALA A 32 -2.41 -3.73 0.52
CA ALA A 32 -2.58 -2.36 0.99
C ALA A 32 -2.53 -1.30 -0.13
N PHE A 33 -2.09 -1.66 -1.34
CA PHE A 33 -2.06 -0.79 -2.52
C PHE A 33 -3.16 -1.14 -3.53
N ALA A 34 -3.72 -2.34 -3.47
CA ALA A 34 -4.66 -2.85 -4.45
C ALA A 34 -5.99 -2.08 -4.57
N PRO A 35 -6.57 -1.48 -3.50
CA PRO A 35 -7.76 -0.64 -3.63
C PRO A 35 -7.57 0.52 -4.62
N ASP A 36 -6.41 1.19 -4.55
CA ASP A 36 -6.04 2.34 -5.38
C ASP A 36 -5.70 2.00 -6.82
N LEU A 37 -5.49 0.72 -7.14
CA LEU A 37 -5.33 0.29 -8.53
C LEU A 37 -6.58 0.58 -9.38
N SER A 38 -7.72 0.93 -8.75
CA SER A 38 -8.92 1.41 -9.45
C SER A 38 -8.62 2.54 -10.42
N ILE A 39 -7.67 3.44 -10.09
CA ILE A 39 -7.31 4.59 -10.91
C ILE A 39 -6.84 4.21 -12.32
N LEU A 40 -6.27 3.01 -12.49
CA LEU A 40 -5.84 2.50 -13.80
C LEU A 40 -7.02 2.06 -14.68
N PHE A 41 -8.17 1.75 -14.07
CA PHE A 41 -9.37 1.24 -14.73
C PHE A 41 -10.48 2.29 -14.83
N GLU A 42 -10.47 3.31 -13.96
CA GLU A 42 -11.44 4.41 -13.94
C GLU A 42 -11.63 5.09 -15.31
N PRO A 43 -10.58 5.37 -16.13
CA PRO A 43 -10.77 5.92 -17.47
C PRO A 43 -11.61 5.05 -18.41
N PHE A 44 -11.66 3.74 -18.17
CA PHE A 44 -12.41 2.76 -18.99
C PHE A 44 -13.78 2.42 -18.39
N MET A 45 -14.02 2.80 -17.13
CA MET A 45 -15.20 2.43 -16.35
C MET A 45 -15.96 3.67 -15.85
N TYR A 46 -15.95 4.75 -16.62
CA TYR A 46 -16.47 6.06 -16.20
C TYR A 46 -17.89 6.05 -15.62
N SER A 47 -18.78 5.19 -16.13
CA SER A 47 -20.18 5.08 -15.66
C SER A 47 -20.38 4.09 -14.52
N PHE A 48 -19.33 3.40 -14.08
CA PHE A 48 -19.38 2.38 -13.04
C PHE A 48 -18.69 2.91 -11.78
N PRO A 49 -19.31 2.82 -10.59
CA PRO A 49 -18.75 3.33 -9.33
C PRO A 49 -17.61 2.43 -8.81
N PHE A 50 -16.57 2.23 -9.63
CA PHE A 50 -15.57 1.21 -9.41
C PHE A 50 -14.78 1.46 -8.13
N ARG A 51 -14.42 2.73 -7.86
CA ARG A 51 -13.73 3.15 -6.64
C ARG A 51 -14.48 2.71 -5.38
N HIS A 52 -15.79 2.96 -5.31
CA HIS A 52 -16.60 2.58 -4.15
C HIS A 52 -16.61 1.06 -3.94
N ILE A 53 -16.57 0.28 -5.02
CA ILE A 53 -16.42 -1.17 -4.92
C ILE A 53 -15.03 -1.53 -4.40
N THR A 54 -13.96 -0.99 -4.97
CA THR A 54 -12.58 -1.37 -4.58
C THR A 54 -12.24 -1.00 -3.13
N HIS A 55 -12.94 -0.03 -2.54
CA HIS A 55 -12.78 0.42 -1.16
C HIS A 55 -13.85 -0.12 -0.18
N SER A 56 -14.61 -1.13 -0.61
CA SER A 56 -15.62 -1.81 0.22
C SER A 56 -15.14 -3.17 0.73
N PHE A 57 -15.82 -3.73 1.75
CA PHE A 57 -15.60 -5.11 2.18
C PHE A 57 -15.87 -6.12 1.07
N LEU A 58 -16.84 -5.84 0.20
CA LEU A 58 -17.08 -6.65 -1.00
C LEU A 58 -15.85 -6.61 -1.92
N GLY A 59 -15.31 -5.40 -2.16
CA GLY A 59 -14.07 -5.18 -2.91
C GLY A 59 -12.88 -5.95 -2.38
N LEU A 60 -12.75 -6.10 -1.05
CA LEU A 60 -11.66 -6.91 -0.49
C LEU A 60 -11.64 -8.33 -1.05
N LEU A 61 -12.83 -8.93 -1.18
CA LEU A 61 -12.99 -10.32 -1.59
C LEU A 61 -12.89 -10.49 -3.11
N ILE A 62 -13.58 -9.63 -3.88
CA ILE A 62 -13.73 -9.82 -5.33
C ILE A 62 -12.68 -9.06 -6.16
N TRP A 63 -12.04 -8.04 -5.58
CA TRP A 63 -11.04 -7.22 -6.24
C TRP A 63 -9.66 -7.37 -5.60
N VAL A 64 -9.51 -6.96 -4.34
CA VAL A 64 -8.20 -6.86 -3.67
C VAL A 64 -7.53 -8.22 -3.57
N ALA A 65 -8.20 -9.24 -3.03
CA ALA A 65 -7.56 -10.54 -2.86
C ALA A 65 -7.15 -11.21 -4.19
N PRO A 66 -8.02 -11.29 -5.23
CA PRO A 66 -7.64 -11.84 -6.52
C PRO A 66 -6.49 -11.10 -7.19
N ILE A 67 -6.58 -9.76 -7.29
CA ILE A 67 -5.54 -8.95 -7.96
C ILE A 67 -4.21 -9.03 -7.20
N THR A 68 -4.25 -9.02 -5.87
CA THR A 68 -3.05 -9.10 -5.03
C THR A 68 -2.33 -10.42 -5.18
N ILE A 69 -3.06 -11.55 -5.26
CA ILE A 69 -2.44 -12.86 -5.49
C ILE A 69 -1.73 -12.87 -6.84
N MET A 70 -2.40 -12.41 -7.90
CA MET A 70 -1.82 -12.31 -9.24
C MET A 70 -0.57 -11.42 -9.24
N LEU A 71 -0.68 -10.21 -8.69
CA LEU A 71 0.44 -9.27 -8.60
C LEU A 71 1.57 -9.79 -7.73
N THR A 72 1.28 -10.55 -6.68
CA THR A 72 2.31 -11.18 -5.84
C THR A 72 3.14 -12.18 -6.65
N ILE A 73 2.51 -12.98 -7.51
CA ILE A 73 3.19 -13.92 -8.41
C ILE A 73 4.08 -13.13 -9.38
N ILE A 74 3.50 -12.13 -10.06
CA ILE A 74 4.21 -11.31 -11.05
C ILE A 74 5.39 -10.59 -10.39
N PHE A 75 5.17 -9.99 -9.23
CA PHE A 75 6.18 -9.23 -8.51
C PHE A 75 7.32 -10.14 -8.04
N SER A 76 6.99 -11.28 -7.42
CA SER A 76 8.00 -12.19 -6.87
C SER A 76 8.85 -12.85 -7.96
N ARG A 77 8.26 -13.17 -9.13
CA ARG A 77 8.96 -13.83 -10.24
C ARG A 77 9.75 -12.86 -11.11
N TYR A 78 9.19 -11.69 -11.39
CA TYR A 78 9.68 -10.81 -12.45
C TYR A 78 10.09 -9.43 -11.93
N ILE A 79 9.18 -8.69 -11.27
CA ILE A 79 9.41 -7.27 -10.95
C ILE A 79 10.46 -7.11 -9.85
N GLY A 80 10.24 -7.72 -8.69
CA GLY A 80 11.15 -7.64 -7.53
C GLY A 80 12.60 -8.02 -7.88
N PRO A 81 12.85 -9.14 -8.58
CA PRO A 81 14.20 -9.49 -9.00
C PRO A 81 14.82 -8.53 -10.02
N ARG A 82 14.02 -7.89 -10.89
CA ARG A 82 14.52 -6.84 -11.79
C ARG A 82 14.88 -5.57 -11.00
N ILE A 83 14.05 -5.18 -10.05
CA ILE A 83 14.32 -4.06 -9.13
C ILE A 83 15.63 -4.32 -8.36
N SER A 84 15.82 -5.52 -7.82
CA SER A 84 17.06 -5.91 -7.14
C SER A 84 18.29 -5.75 -8.03
N LYS A 85 18.24 -6.24 -9.28
CA LYS A 85 19.34 -6.05 -10.24
C LYS A 85 19.66 -4.58 -10.50
N ILE A 86 18.65 -3.71 -10.53
CA ILE A 86 18.82 -2.26 -10.69
C ILE A 86 19.45 -1.67 -9.43
N ALA A 87 18.99 -2.06 -8.24
CA ALA A 87 19.51 -1.60 -6.96
C ALA A 87 21.00 -1.97 -6.74
N MET A 88 21.47 -3.05 -7.35
CA MET A 88 22.88 -3.49 -7.30
C MET A 88 23.81 -2.70 -8.24
N LYS A 89 23.30 -1.77 -9.05
CA LYS A 89 24.13 -0.94 -9.94
C LYS A 89 24.91 0.12 -9.15
N GLU A 90 25.98 0.64 -9.75
CA GLU A 90 26.76 1.74 -9.19
C GLU A 90 26.06 3.10 -9.34
N GLY A 91 26.07 3.90 -8.28
CA GLY A 91 25.49 5.25 -8.27
C GLY A 91 24.98 5.67 -6.90
N ARG A 92 24.68 6.97 -6.73
CA ARG A 92 24.14 7.48 -5.44
C ARG A 92 22.71 6.98 -5.18
N ILE A 93 21.84 7.04 -6.19
CA ILE A 93 20.44 6.62 -6.09
C ILE A 93 20.34 5.11 -5.85
N TYR A 94 21.10 4.29 -6.58
CA TYR A 94 21.08 2.84 -6.40
C TYR A 94 21.58 2.43 -5.01
N ARG A 95 22.62 3.10 -4.48
CA ARG A 95 23.07 2.90 -3.10
C ARG A 95 22.00 3.23 -2.07
N LEU A 96 21.22 4.30 -2.28
CA LEU A 96 20.10 4.65 -1.40
C LEU A 96 19.00 3.57 -1.43
N VAL A 97 18.64 3.08 -2.61
CA VAL A 97 17.63 2.03 -2.78
C VAL A 97 18.10 0.69 -2.18
N ALA A 98 19.37 0.32 -2.39
CA ALA A 98 19.99 -0.84 -1.75
C ALA A 98 20.12 -0.69 -0.22
N TYR A 99 20.33 0.54 0.29
CA TYR A 99 20.37 0.80 1.73
C TYR A 99 19.06 0.40 2.44
N PHE A 100 17.92 0.58 1.77
CA PHE A 100 16.60 0.14 2.23
C PHE A 100 16.25 -1.32 1.85
N GLY A 101 17.17 -2.05 1.24
CA GLY A 101 17.07 -3.51 1.03
C GLY A 101 16.38 -3.95 -0.24
N PHE A 102 16.23 -3.08 -1.23
CA PHE A 102 15.64 -3.44 -2.52
C PHE A 102 16.52 -4.44 -3.32
N ASP A 103 17.81 -4.50 -3.03
CA ASP A 103 18.73 -5.49 -3.57
C ASP A 103 18.43 -6.92 -3.06
N GLU A 104 17.77 -7.08 -1.91
CA GLU A 104 17.35 -8.38 -1.37
C GLU A 104 16.13 -8.98 -2.09
N LEU A 105 15.43 -8.20 -2.91
CA LEU A 105 14.21 -8.65 -3.60
C LEU A 105 14.46 -9.82 -4.58
N LEU A 106 15.72 -10.10 -4.94
CA LEU A 106 16.06 -11.30 -5.72
C LEU A 106 15.63 -12.59 -5.00
N HIS A 107 15.64 -12.61 -3.67
CA HIS A 107 15.29 -13.78 -2.87
C HIS A 107 13.82 -14.18 -3.03
N LEU A 108 12.95 -13.27 -3.48
CA LEU A 108 11.55 -13.58 -3.79
C LEU A 108 11.41 -14.63 -4.91
N LYS A 109 12.42 -14.84 -5.75
CA LYS A 109 12.41 -15.92 -6.75
C LYS A 109 12.33 -17.32 -6.14
N LYS A 110 12.78 -17.49 -4.88
CA LYS A 110 12.76 -18.77 -4.16
C LYS A 110 11.36 -19.17 -3.69
N LYS A 111 10.40 -18.23 -3.73
CA LYS A 111 9.02 -18.44 -3.29
C LYS A 111 8.32 -19.53 -4.08
N ARG A 112 7.63 -20.43 -3.38
CA ARG A 112 6.84 -21.52 -3.96
C ARG A 112 5.36 -21.16 -4.00
N PHE A 113 4.71 -21.46 -5.12
CA PHE A 113 3.29 -21.14 -5.36
C PHE A 113 2.43 -22.40 -5.24
N ASN A 114 2.45 -23.03 -4.07
CA ASN A 114 1.64 -24.22 -3.76
C ASN A 114 0.28 -23.86 -3.14
N LYS A 115 -0.55 -24.85 -2.81
CA LYS A 115 -1.87 -24.63 -2.17
C LYS A 115 -1.78 -23.77 -0.90
N ARG A 116 -0.73 -23.96 -0.09
CA ARG A 116 -0.50 -23.17 1.12
C ARG A 116 -0.23 -21.70 0.79
N PHE A 117 0.55 -21.41 -0.26
CA PHE A 117 0.77 -20.03 -0.72
C PHE A 117 -0.55 -19.31 -0.99
N TYR A 118 -1.47 -19.92 -1.73
CA TYR A 118 -2.75 -19.26 -2.06
C TYR A 118 -3.56 -18.90 -0.82
N ILE A 119 -3.60 -19.79 0.18
CA ILE A 119 -4.28 -19.52 1.45
C ILE A 119 -3.60 -18.37 2.18
N VAL A 120 -2.26 -18.42 2.32
CA VAL A 120 -1.48 -17.39 3.03
C VAL A 120 -1.58 -16.03 2.34
N ALA A 121 -1.43 -16.00 1.02
CA ALA A 121 -1.53 -14.79 0.22
C ALA A 121 -2.95 -14.21 0.26
N PHE A 122 -3.99 -15.05 0.24
CA PHE A 122 -5.38 -14.59 0.32
C PHE A 122 -5.65 -13.82 1.61
N TYR A 123 -5.43 -14.41 2.79
CA TYR A 123 -5.70 -13.65 4.02
C TYR A 123 -4.69 -12.53 4.25
N SER A 124 -3.45 -12.65 3.77
CA SER A 124 -2.48 -11.56 3.82
C SER A 124 -2.94 -10.37 2.96
N ALA A 125 -3.52 -10.63 1.79
CA ALA A 125 -4.14 -9.61 0.94
C ALA A 125 -5.35 -8.94 1.62
N LEU A 126 -6.21 -9.73 2.26
CA LEU A 126 -7.35 -9.19 3.02
C LEU A 126 -6.89 -8.30 4.17
N ILE A 127 -5.88 -8.73 4.93
CA ILE A 127 -5.30 -7.91 6.01
C ILE A 127 -4.68 -6.64 5.41
N GLY A 128 -3.96 -6.75 4.29
CA GLY A 128 -3.38 -5.60 3.60
C GLY A 128 -4.43 -4.57 3.18
N GLY A 129 -5.48 -5.01 2.49
CA GLY A 129 -6.58 -4.13 2.07
C GLY A 129 -7.34 -3.54 3.27
N LEU A 130 -7.55 -4.32 4.33
CA LEU A 130 -8.16 -3.80 5.56
C LEU A 130 -7.26 -2.73 6.21
N THR A 131 -5.95 -2.94 6.25
CA THR A 131 -5.03 -1.93 6.80
C THR A 131 -5.02 -0.66 5.97
N HIS A 132 -5.21 -0.77 4.65
CA HIS A 132 -5.43 0.41 3.81
C HIS A 132 -6.67 1.16 4.25
N PHE A 133 -7.84 0.51 4.35
CA PHE A 133 -9.05 1.19 4.81
C PHE A 133 -8.91 1.82 6.19
N LEU A 134 -8.21 1.17 7.13
CA LEU A 134 -8.03 1.68 8.48
C LEU A 134 -7.11 2.91 8.53
N ILE A 135 -6.06 2.92 7.70
CA ILE A 135 -5.14 4.08 7.58
C ILE A 135 -5.83 5.22 6.83
N ASP A 136 -6.65 4.88 5.84
CA ASP A 136 -7.35 5.85 5.01
C ASP A 136 -8.66 6.36 5.64
N LEU A 137 -9.17 5.71 6.69
CA LEU A 137 -10.38 6.12 7.39
C LEU A 137 -10.32 7.58 7.86
N PRO A 138 -9.29 8.07 8.56
CA PRO A 138 -9.20 9.50 8.89
C PRO A 138 -8.91 10.40 7.68
N ALA A 139 -8.61 9.83 6.51
CA ALA A 139 -8.05 10.50 5.34
C ALA A 139 -8.94 10.45 4.07
N HIS A 140 -10.23 10.08 4.20
CA HIS A 140 -11.28 10.34 3.20
C HIS A 140 -12.47 11.10 3.80
N GLY A 141 -13.17 11.89 2.98
CA GLY A 141 -14.42 12.53 3.41
C GLY A 141 -15.61 11.57 3.47
N ILE A 142 -15.44 10.39 2.89
CA ILE A 142 -16.47 9.37 2.70
C ILE A 142 -15.91 7.99 3.11
N ILE A 143 -16.72 7.19 3.79
CA ILE A 143 -16.44 5.82 4.20
C ILE A 143 -17.26 4.86 3.34
N GLU A 144 -16.57 4.08 2.50
CA GLU A 144 -17.15 3.24 1.45
C GLU A 144 -17.24 1.76 1.83
N LEU A 145 -16.88 1.42 3.09
CA LEU A 145 -16.72 0.05 3.59
C LEU A 145 -17.92 -0.87 3.30
N PHE A 146 -19.13 -0.32 3.32
CA PHE A 146 -20.38 -1.05 3.17
C PHE A 146 -21.09 -0.76 1.85
N PHE A 147 -20.39 -0.24 0.84
CA PHE A 147 -20.95 -0.16 -0.51
C PHE A 147 -21.30 -1.56 -1.05
N PRO A 148 -22.43 -1.76 -1.76
CA PRO A 148 -23.38 -0.75 -2.27
C PRO A 148 -24.51 -0.36 -1.31
N TRP A 149 -24.53 -0.87 -0.07
CA TRP A 149 -25.65 -0.64 0.86
C TRP A 149 -25.64 0.75 1.47
N THR A 150 -24.47 1.24 1.90
CA THR A 150 -24.36 2.55 2.52
C THR A 150 -22.97 3.15 2.32
N VAL A 151 -22.95 4.48 2.33
CA VAL A 151 -21.78 5.33 2.21
C VAL A 151 -21.91 6.37 3.30
N PHE A 152 -20.97 6.39 4.26
CA PHE A 152 -21.03 7.34 5.37
C PHE A 152 -20.17 8.56 5.07
N SER A 153 -20.57 9.73 5.54
CA SER A 153 -19.72 10.92 5.54
C SER A 153 -19.02 11.08 6.89
N HIS A 154 -17.80 11.61 6.85
CA HIS A 154 -17.11 11.99 8.07
C HIS A 154 -17.78 13.19 8.77
N PRO A 155 -17.60 13.36 10.09
CA PRO A 155 -18.11 14.52 10.82
C PRO A 155 -17.62 15.85 10.24
N GLU A 156 -18.50 16.85 10.18
CA GLU A 156 -18.22 18.15 9.56
C GLU A 156 -17.00 18.87 10.13
N PHE A 157 -16.70 18.68 11.42
CA PHE A 157 -15.57 19.35 12.07
C PHE A 157 -14.21 18.98 11.45
N LEU A 158 -14.09 17.83 10.79
CA LEU A 158 -12.85 17.43 10.10
C LEU A 158 -12.56 18.31 8.88
N PHE A 159 -13.59 18.96 8.33
CA PHE A 159 -13.46 19.86 7.17
C PHE A 159 -13.23 21.32 7.56
N ILE A 160 -13.02 21.62 8.86
CA ILE A 160 -12.66 22.97 9.30
C ILE A 160 -11.30 23.35 8.71
N THR A 161 -11.26 24.50 8.05
CA THR A 161 -10.02 25.11 7.56
C THR A 161 -9.09 25.49 8.73
N ILE A 162 -7.86 24.98 8.69
CA ILE A 162 -6.80 25.33 9.65
C ILE A 162 -5.85 26.36 9.07
N PHE A 163 -5.47 26.20 7.80
CA PHE A 163 -4.64 27.17 7.08
C PHE A 163 -5.31 27.59 5.79
N ASP A 164 -5.33 28.89 5.52
CA ASP A 164 -5.73 29.47 4.24
C ASP A 164 -4.58 30.36 3.76
N PHE A 165 -3.97 29.99 2.64
CA PHE A 165 -2.83 30.71 2.08
C PHE A 165 -3.27 31.87 1.16
N GLY A 166 -4.57 32.09 0.96
CA GLY A 166 -5.12 33.20 0.18
C GLY A 166 -4.77 33.17 -1.31
N LEU A 167 -4.31 32.02 -1.81
CA LEU A 167 -3.95 31.83 -3.22
C LEU A 167 -5.16 31.27 -3.99
N PRO A 168 -5.37 31.64 -5.27
CA PRO A 168 -6.36 30.95 -6.09
C PRO A 168 -5.98 29.46 -6.22
N PRO A 169 -6.96 28.55 -6.30
CA PRO A 169 -6.68 27.14 -6.50
C PRO A 169 -5.93 26.95 -7.81
N LEU A 170 -4.81 26.21 -7.77
CA LEU A 170 -4.06 25.88 -8.95
C LEU A 170 -4.77 24.73 -9.67
N VAL A 171 -5.32 25.01 -10.85
CA VAL A 171 -5.99 24.02 -11.69
C VAL A 171 -5.00 23.52 -12.75
N ILE A 172 -4.61 22.26 -12.66
CA ILE A 172 -3.83 21.56 -13.69
C ILE A 172 -4.70 20.43 -14.23
N ASP A 173 -5.23 20.62 -15.44
CA ASP A 173 -6.24 19.74 -16.06
C ASP A 173 -7.46 19.51 -15.14
N ARG A 174 -7.57 18.30 -14.56
CA ARG A 174 -8.65 17.88 -13.64
C ARG A 174 -8.26 17.99 -12.16
N TRP A 175 -7.03 18.35 -11.87
CA TRP A 175 -6.50 18.44 -10.52
C TRP A 175 -6.66 19.86 -10.01
N GLN A 176 -7.45 20.02 -8.96
CA GLN A 176 -7.57 21.28 -8.24
C GLN A 176 -6.74 21.17 -6.96
N ILE A 177 -5.63 21.91 -6.91
CA ILE A 177 -4.82 22.04 -5.70
C ILE A 177 -5.34 23.27 -4.96
N ASN A 178 -6.10 23.02 -3.90
CA ASN A 178 -6.60 24.09 -3.04
C ASN A 178 -5.44 24.67 -2.23
N SER A 179 -5.49 25.98 -1.99
CA SER A 179 -4.60 26.74 -1.13
C SER A 179 -5.03 26.72 0.34
N VAL A 180 -5.89 25.78 0.68
CA VAL A 180 -6.51 25.63 1.99
C VAL A 180 -6.11 24.27 2.52
N ILE A 181 -5.73 24.21 3.80
CA ILE A 181 -5.50 22.95 4.52
C ILE A 181 -6.56 22.85 5.60
N THR A 182 -7.42 21.85 5.45
CA THR A 182 -8.41 21.43 6.45
C THR A 182 -7.75 20.66 7.60
N LEU A 183 -8.45 20.53 8.73
CA LEU A 183 -8.00 19.73 9.88
C LEU A 183 -7.69 18.29 9.45
N PHE A 184 -8.55 17.75 8.60
CA PHE A 184 -8.40 16.47 7.96
C PHE A 184 -7.12 16.34 7.11
N GLU A 185 -6.82 17.29 6.22
CA GLU A 185 -5.59 17.26 5.42
C GLU A 185 -4.33 17.37 6.29
N LEU A 186 -4.41 18.15 7.36
CA LEU A 186 -3.32 18.26 8.32
C LEU A 186 -3.05 16.93 9.04
N ILE A 187 -4.10 16.27 9.54
CA ILE A 187 -3.99 14.93 10.16
C ILE A 187 -3.34 13.97 9.15
N TRP A 188 -3.83 13.97 7.91
CA TRP A 188 -3.28 13.15 6.85
C TRP A 188 -1.78 13.40 6.62
N TYR A 189 -1.33 14.65 6.46
CA TYR A 189 0.10 14.92 6.25
C TYR A 189 0.98 14.46 7.41
N ILE A 190 0.49 14.60 8.65
CA ILE A 190 1.19 14.14 9.85
C ILE A 190 1.28 12.61 9.84
N GLU A 191 0.17 11.92 9.60
CA GLU A 191 0.13 10.46 9.53
C GLU A 191 1.05 9.91 8.44
N ASP A 192 1.02 10.51 7.24
CA ASP A 192 1.87 10.10 6.13
C ASP A 192 3.36 10.25 6.47
N LEU A 193 3.77 11.39 7.04
CA LEU A 193 5.16 11.61 7.42
C LEU A 193 5.62 10.61 8.50
N ILE A 194 4.82 10.40 9.54
CA ILE A 194 5.14 9.47 10.63
C ILE A 194 5.25 8.04 10.09
N LEU A 195 4.25 7.58 9.34
CA LEU A 195 4.22 6.23 8.78
C LEU A 195 5.33 6.02 7.74
N MET A 196 5.65 7.03 6.94
CA MET A 196 6.78 6.98 6.02
C MET A 196 8.10 6.75 6.76
N VAL A 197 8.38 7.52 7.83
CA VAL A 197 9.59 7.36 8.64
C VAL A 197 9.65 5.96 9.28
N ILE A 198 8.53 5.49 9.83
CA ILE A 198 8.46 4.13 10.41
C ILE A 198 8.70 3.06 9.34
N SER A 199 8.11 3.21 8.16
CA SER A 199 8.26 2.28 7.03
C SER A 199 9.72 2.18 6.59
N LEU A 200 10.38 3.32 6.40
CA LEU A 200 11.80 3.38 6.04
C LEU A 200 12.70 2.76 7.12
N PHE A 201 12.39 3.00 8.40
CA PHE A 201 13.08 2.37 9.53
C PHE A 201 12.90 0.84 9.52
N LEU A 202 11.68 0.35 9.30
CA LEU A 202 11.37 -1.07 9.22
C LEU A 202 12.08 -1.75 8.05
N LEU A 203 12.07 -1.12 6.86
CA LEU A 203 12.82 -1.60 5.69
C LEU A 203 14.32 -1.69 5.98
N ARG A 204 14.88 -0.66 6.63
CA ARG A 204 16.28 -0.67 7.02
C ARG A 204 16.60 -1.79 8.01
N MET A 205 15.74 -2.05 8.98
CA MET A 205 15.90 -3.18 9.90
C MET A 205 15.81 -4.53 9.19
N ILE A 206 14.85 -4.70 8.28
CA ILE A 206 14.69 -5.91 7.46
C ILE A 206 15.99 -6.19 6.69
N LYS A 207 16.58 -5.16 6.07
CA LYS A 207 17.86 -5.25 5.38
C LYS A 207 19.01 -5.57 6.33
N LYS A 208 19.16 -4.81 7.43
CA LYS A 208 20.26 -4.97 8.39
C LYS A 208 20.34 -6.40 8.95
N HIS A 209 19.20 -7.05 9.15
CA HIS A 209 19.11 -8.41 9.68
C HIS A 209 18.92 -9.49 8.60
N LYS A 210 19.06 -9.16 7.31
CA LYS A 210 18.88 -10.10 6.18
C LYS A 210 17.59 -10.92 6.27
N LEU A 211 16.50 -10.28 6.70
CA LEU A 211 15.27 -11.01 7.03
C LEU A 211 14.63 -11.62 5.78
N ILE A 212 14.65 -10.93 4.65
CA ILE A 212 14.08 -11.45 3.38
C ILE A 212 14.78 -12.76 3.00
N GLU A 213 16.12 -12.79 3.01
CA GLU A 213 16.87 -14.03 2.78
C GLU A 213 16.44 -15.13 3.76
N SER A 214 16.39 -14.83 5.06
CA SER A 214 16.04 -15.81 6.11
C SER A 214 14.63 -16.39 5.97
N TRP A 215 13.68 -15.60 5.45
CA TRP A 215 12.29 -16.02 5.28
C TRP A 215 12.14 -17.02 4.14
N TYR A 216 13.00 -16.96 3.12
CA TYR A 216 12.93 -17.80 1.93
C TYR A 216 14.06 -18.83 1.80
N SER A 217 15.02 -18.84 2.73
CA SER A 217 16.09 -19.86 2.79
C SER A 217 15.66 -21.16 3.46
N ASN A 218 14.62 -21.11 4.32
CA ASN A 218 14.20 -22.22 5.17
C ASN A 218 12.86 -22.87 4.76
N GLU A 219 12.36 -22.60 3.55
CA GLU A 219 11.19 -23.29 2.99
C GLU A 219 11.65 -24.55 2.24
N LEU A 220 11.99 -25.60 3.01
CA LEU A 220 12.10 -26.99 2.51
C LEU A 220 10.71 -27.52 2.15
#